data_AF-A0A819TLS9-F1
#
_entry.id   AF-A0A819TLS9-F1
#
_cell.length_a   1.000
_cell.length_b   1.000
_cell.length_c   1.000
_cell.angle_alpha   90.00
_cell.angle_beta   90.00
_cell.angle_gamma   90.00
#
_symmetry.space_group_name_H-M   'P 1'
#
loop_
_entity.id
_entity.type
_entity.pdbx_description
1 polymer ?
#
loop_
_entity_poly.entity_id
_entity_poly.type
_entity_poly.pdbx_seq_one_letter_code
_entity_poly.pdbx_strand_id
1 'polypeptide(L)'
;MFRSIFIRMKKRTIILIIISTILIGMLEINFNCNKKIEENIMPVLQTTVPILTNISTLKPSKWKKNQLVVIPAIWKEIDWFNRSSWPLWLREGLNLTNNSLPSYHVHLYQRIDPNSTYPYDWPYCPNVHEEAGLYLKFIYEYYHDLPDKMLFIQGDVHVHSPYPIETVQCIRDDVHYASINFFWNIERPWSFWPRDPTDNIGLMYKCAVRLLHLFGFNGRAQLNPEGKTPRDDNVVTAICCAQFYVTKQRIHHYTYEQWSSLYRASLQPYCTTELDRETPGKKGIKWFGGSFEHLWHVILGLYATDMPAQIPGTNTDPCHLFYPSCKGSPCSDN
;
A
#
# COMPACT_ATOMS: atom_id res chain seq x y z
N MET A 1 69.06 -38.68 38.75
CA MET A 1 67.69 -38.32 39.18
C MET A 1 67.08 -37.48 38.05
N PHE A 2 66.10 -38.08 37.35
CA PHE A 2 65.24 -37.57 36.27
C PHE A 2 65.77 -36.50 35.28
N ARG A 3 66.06 -36.88 34.03
CA ARG A 3 65.88 -36.01 32.85
C ARG A 3 65.51 -36.78 31.56
N SER A 4 64.38 -36.37 30.99
CA SER A 4 64.07 -36.21 29.55
C SER A 4 63.92 -37.44 28.64
N ILE A 5 62.73 -38.04 28.62
CA ILE A 5 62.18 -38.72 27.43
C ILE A 5 61.35 -37.69 26.64
N PHE A 6 61.85 -37.21 25.50
CA PHE A 6 61.08 -36.36 24.57
C PHE A 6 60.68 -37.20 23.35
N ILE A 7 59.39 -37.54 23.27
CA ILE A 7 58.80 -38.29 22.15
C ILE A 7 58.58 -37.34 20.97
N ARG A 8 59.16 -37.69 19.82
CA ARG A 8 58.96 -37.03 18.52
C ARG A 8 57.54 -37.30 18.01
N MET A 9 56.56 -36.51 18.44
CA MET A 9 55.24 -36.50 17.78
C MET A 9 55.38 -35.86 16.39
N LYS A 10 55.01 -36.60 15.34
CA LYS A 10 55.00 -36.11 13.96
C LYS A 10 53.99 -34.96 13.87
N LYS A 11 54.35 -33.86 13.18
CA LYS A 11 53.51 -32.66 12.96
C LYS A 11 52.05 -32.97 12.59
N ARG A 12 51.79 -34.06 11.86
CA ARG A 12 50.44 -34.50 11.50
C ARG A 12 49.57 -34.87 12.70
N THR A 13 50.14 -35.46 13.75
CA THR A 13 49.41 -35.84 14.96
C THR A 13 49.03 -34.62 15.79
N ILE A 14 49.88 -33.58 15.82
CA ILE A 14 49.58 -32.32 16.51
C ILE A 14 48.43 -31.58 15.82
N ILE A 15 48.43 -31.55 14.47
CA ILE A 15 47.35 -30.91 13.71
C ILE A 15 46.01 -31.63 13.93
N LEU A 16 46.00 -32.97 13.95
CA LEU A 16 44.78 -33.74 14.21
C LEU A 16 44.22 -33.51 15.62
N ILE A 17 45.10 -33.40 16.64
CA ILE A 17 44.67 -33.11 18.00
C ILE A 17 44.05 -31.71 18.10
N ILE A 18 44.65 -30.71 17.44
CA ILE A 18 44.12 -29.33 17.43
C ILE A 18 42.76 -29.25 16.72
N ILE A 19 42.60 -29.93 15.59
CA ILE A 19 41.31 -29.96 14.88
C ILE A 19 40.24 -30.67 15.72
N SER A 20 40.60 -31.76 16.41
CA SER A 20 39.68 -32.49 17.28
C SER A 20 39.24 -31.66 18.49
N THR A 21 40.14 -30.87 19.11
CA THR A 21 39.75 -30.00 20.23
C THR A 21 38.90 -28.82 19.80
N ILE A 22 39.12 -28.25 18.60
CA ILE A 22 38.26 -27.18 18.06
C ILE A 22 36.85 -27.71 17.75
N LEU A 23 36.74 -28.89 17.15
CA LEU A 23 35.44 -29.51 16.85
C LEU A 23 34.63 -29.86 18.10
N ILE A 24 35.29 -30.36 19.16
CA ILE A 24 34.64 -30.63 20.45
C ILE A 24 34.18 -29.31 21.10
N GLY A 25 35.00 -28.26 21.07
CA GLY A 25 34.62 -26.94 21.59
C GLY A 25 33.42 -26.30 20.86
N MET A 26 33.31 -26.48 19.53
CA MET A 26 32.16 -25.97 18.78
C MET A 26 30.86 -26.75 19.04
N LEU A 27 30.95 -28.06 19.34
CA LEU A 27 29.80 -28.88 19.73
C LEU A 27 29.30 -28.52 21.14
N GLU A 28 30.18 -28.20 22.08
CA GLU A 28 29.78 -27.78 23.44
C GLU A 28 29.13 -26.39 23.47
N ILE A 29 29.55 -25.46 22.60
CA ILE A 29 28.93 -24.12 22.50
C ILE A 29 27.49 -24.21 21.96
N ASN A 30 27.23 -25.10 21.00
CA ASN A 30 25.87 -25.30 20.46
C ASN A 30 24.91 -25.96 21.46
N PHE A 31 25.39 -26.88 22.30
CA PHE A 31 24.54 -27.50 23.32
C PHE A 31 24.23 -26.56 24.49
N ASN A 32 25.14 -25.66 24.86
CA ASN A 32 24.92 -24.73 25.97
C ASN A 32 24.07 -23.50 25.59
N CYS A 33 23.96 -23.16 24.30
CA CYS A 33 23.10 -22.07 23.84
C CYS A 33 21.62 -22.50 23.79
N ASN A 34 21.33 -23.74 23.39
CA ASN A 34 19.94 -24.25 23.33
C ASN A 34 19.35 -24.54 24.73
N LYS A 35 20.17 -24.99 25.69
CA LYS A 35 19.65 -25.32 27.03
C LYS A 35 19.27 -24.08 27.86
N LYS A 36 19.85 -22.91 27.57
CA LYS A 36 19.57 -21.66 28.31
C LYS A 36 18.35 -20.89 27.79
N ILE A 37 17.81 -21.28 26.63
CA ILE A 37 16.60 -20.69 26.04
C ILE A 37 15.33 -21.42 26.52
N GLU A 38 15.41 -22.72 26.83
CA GLU A 38 14.27 -23.51 27.31
C GLU A 38 13.94 -23.32 28.80
N GLU A 39 14.89 -22.87 29.64
CA GLU A 39 14.66 -22.71 31.09
C GLU A 39 14.19 -21.30 31.53
N ASN A 40 13.99 -20.36 30.59
CA ASN A 40 13.53 -18.99 30.90
C ASN A 40 12.25 -18.56 30.17
N ILE A 41 11.53 -19.49 29.53
CA ILE A 41 10.21 -19.23 28.93
C ILE A 41 9.17 -20.09 29.65
N MET A 42 8.75 -19.61 30.82
CA MET A 42 7.47 -19.82 31.53
C MET A 42 7.71 -19.94 33.05
N PRO A 43 7.19 -18.96 33.84
CA PRO A 43 5.76 -18.94 34.10
C PRO A 43 5.19 -17.51 34.16
N VAL A 44 4.69 -16.99 33.03
CA VAL A 44 3.76 -15.84 33.02
C VAL A 44 2.69 -16.14 31.98
N LEU A 45 1.79 -17.09 32.29
CA LEU A 45 0.58 -17.32 31.50
C LEU A 45 -0.45 -18.15 32.28
N GLN A 46 -0.80 -17.69 33.48
CA GLN A 46 -2.06 -18.05 34.14
C GLN A 46 -2.62 -16.85 34.92
N THR A 47 -2.69 -15.69 34.26
CA THR A 47 -3.76 -14.74 34.56
C THR A 47 -4.89 -15.06 33.61
N THR A 48 -5.91 -15.75 34.11
CA THR A 48 -7.21 -15.88 33.46
C THR A 48 -7.80 -14.49 33.30
N VAL A 49 -7.43 -13.81 32.22
CA VAL A 49 -8.19 -12.66 31.74
C VAL A 49 -9.56 -13.23 31.36
N PRO A 50 -10.66 -12.75 31.97
CA PRO A 50 -11.97 -13.17 31.54
C PRO A 50 -12.09 -12.82 30.06
N ILE A 51 -12.21 -13.85 29.23
CA ILE A 51 -12.66 -13.69 27.85
C ILE A 51 -14.10 -13.23 27.98
N LEU A 52 -14.29 -11.93 28.12
CA LEU A 52 -15.52 -11.26 27.77
C LEU A 52 -15.69 -11.50 26.28
N THR A 53 -16.32 -12.63 25.94
CA THR A 53 -17.10 -12.77 24.72
C THR A 53 -18.26 -11.80 24.84
N ASN A 54 -17.95 -10.49 24.79
CA ASN A 54 -18.86 -9.53 24.22
C ASN A 54 -18.97 -9.94 22.77
N ILE A 55 -19.91 -10.85 22.51
CA ILE A 55 -20.59 -10.96 21.23
C ILE A 55 -21.31 -9.61 21.10
N SER A 56 -20.51 -8.58 20.80
CA SER A 56 -20.97 -7.35 20.20
C SER A 56 -21.84 -7.83 19.06
N THR A 57 -23.12 -7.54 19.16
CA THR A 57 -24.07 -7.71 18.07
C THR A 57 -23.41 -7.08 16.85
N LEU A 58 -22.92 -7.94 15.95
CA LEU A 58 -22.19 -7.51 14.76
C LEU A 58 -23.12 -6.54 14.05
N LYS A 59 -22.79 -5.24 14.13
CA LYS A 59 -23.57 -4.21 13.51
C LYS A 59 -23.67 -4.59 12.04
N PRO A 60 -24.88 -4.68 11.46
CA PRO A 60 -25.02 -5.04 10.06
C PRO A 60 -24.18 -4.06 9.23
N SER A 61 -23.43 -4.60 8.28
CA SER A 61 -22.62 -3.79 7.37
C SER A 61 -23.50 -2.74 6.71
N LYS A 62 -23.00 -1.51 6.59
CA LYS A 62 -23.74 -0.47 5.87
C LYS A 62 -23.73 -0.70 4.36
N TRP A 63 -22.87 -1.58 3.86
CA TRP A 63 -22.69 -1.83 2.44
C TRP A 63 -23.51 -3.03 1.98
N LYS A 64 -24.09 -2.91 0.77
CA LYS A 64 -24.72 -4.05 0.11
C LYS A 64 -23.63 -5.02 -0.35
N LYS A 65 -23.83 -6.31 -0.04
CA LYS A 65 -22.91 -7.39 -0.45
C LYS A 65 -22.70 -7.38 -1.96
N ASN A 66 -21.44 -7.55 -2.38
CA ASN A 66 -20.97 -7.58 -3.77
C ASN A 66 -21.32 -6.35 -4.62
N GLN A 67 -21.81 -5.25 -4.03
CA GLN A 67 -22.00 -3.99 -4.75
C GLN A 67 -20.67 -3.24 -4.82
N LEU A 68 -20.33 -2.74 -6.01
CA LEU A 68 -19.18 -1.85 -6.17
C LEU A 68 -19.43 -0.53 -5.44
N VAL A 69 -18.51 -0.12 -4.58
CA VAL A 69 -18.49 1.22 -3.98
C VAL A 69 -17.41 2.05 -4.65
N VAL A 70 -17.81 3.18 -5.24
CA VAL A 70 -16.94 4.16 -5.89
C VAL A 70 -16.62 5.26 -4.88
N ILE A 71 -15.34 5.56 -4.71
CA ILE A 71 -14.80 6.53 -3.76
C ILE A 71 -14.04 7.60 -4.55
N PRO A 72 -14.72 8.64 -5.04
CA PRO A 72 -14.08 9.65 -5.84
C PRO A 72 -13.44 10.73 -4.95
N ALA A 73 -12.22 11.13 -5.29
CA ALA A 73 -11.54 12.26 -4.67
C ALA A 73 -11.88 13.56 -5.41
N ILE A 74 -13.07 14.10 -5.14
CA ILE A 74 -13.58 15.34 -5.72
C ILE A 74 -13.32 16.50 -4.77
N TRP A 75 -12.85 17.62 -5.31
CA TRP A 75 -12.69 18.89 -4.61
C TRP A 75 -13.31 20.08 -5.34
N LYS A 76 -12.81 20.42 -6.53
CA LYS A 76 -13.21 21.63 -7.31
C LYS A 76 -13.81 21.29 -8.67
N GLU A 77 -13.97 20.01 -8.96
CA GLU A 77 -14.42 19.48 -10.25
C GLU A 77 -15.94 19.52 -10.40
N ILE A 78 -16.69 19.75 -9.31
CA ILE A 78 -18.16 19.86 -9.32
C ILE A 78 -18.64 21.10 -8.57
N ASP A 79 -19.80 21.60 -8.98
CA ASP A 79 -20.53 22.62 -8.22
C ASP A 79 -21.33 21.96 -7.10
N TRP A 80 -20.80 22.02 -5.88
CA TRP A 80 -21.43 21.43 -4.68
C TRP A 80 -22.84 21.97 -4.36
N PHE A 81 -23.25 23.09 -4.95
CA PHE A 81 -24.59 23.67 -4.77
C PHE A 81 -25.56 23.32 -5.90
N ASN A 82 -25.08 22.80 -7.04
CA ASN A 82 -25.89 22.48 -8.20
C ASN A 82 -25.72 21.02 -8.66
N ARG A 83 -26.48 20.11 -8.04
CA ARG A 83 -26.47 18.68 -8.36
C ARG A 83 -26.76 18.36 -9.82
N SER A 84 -27.56 19.16 -10.50
CA SER A 84 -27.90 18.92 -11.91
C SER A 84 -26.70 19.08 -12.85
N SER A 85 -25.66 19.81 -12.40
CA SER A 85 -24.40 19.96 -13.13
C SER A 85 -23.44 18.78 -12.96
N TRP A 86 -23.69 17.90 -12.00
CA TRP A 86 -22.76 16.81 -11.69
C TRP A 86 -22.71 15.79 -12.82
N PRO A 87 -21.54 15.16 -13.04
CA PRO A 87 -21.40 14.08 -14.01
C PRO A 87 -22.47 13.00 -13.80
N LEU A 88 -22.97 12.43 -14.90
CA LEU A 88 -24.05 11.45 -14.86
C LEU A 88 -23.70 10.26 -13.95
N TRP A 89 -22.48 9.73 -14.05
CA TRP A 89 -22.02 8.63 -13.22
C TRP A 89 -22.10 8.93 -11.72
N LEU A 90 -21.78 10.16 -11.32
CA LEU A 90 -21.83 10.56 -9.92
C LEU A 90 -23.29 10.60 -9.43
N ARG A 91 -24.19 11.15 -10.26
CA ARG A 91 -25.63 11.23 -9.93
C ARG A 91 -26.28 9.85 -9.87
N GLU A 92 -25.92 8.94 -10.77
CA GLU A 92 -26.42 7.57 -10.79
C GLU A 92 -25.98 6.80 -9.55
N GLY A 93 -24.69 6.81 -9.21
CA GLY A 93 -24.18 6.10 -8.04
C GLY A 93 -24.64 6.68 -6.69
N LEU A 94 -25.05 7.95 -6.67
CA LEU A 94 -25.72 8.60 -5.53
C LEU A 94 -27.25 8.40 -5.54
N ASN A 95 -27.79 7.65 -6.52
CA ASN A 95 -29.23 7.43 -6.68
C ASN A 95 -30.05 8.72 -6.80
N LEU A 96 -29.50 9.73 -7.49
CA LEU A 96 -30.13 11.03 -7.75
C LEU A 96 -30.89 11.07 -9.09
N THR A 97 -30.92 9.94 -9.80
CA THR A 97 -31.66 9.80 -11.07
C THR A 97 -32.87 8.90 -10.84
N ASN A 98 -33.97 9.14 -11.55
CA ASN A 98 -35.22 8.36 -11.42
C ASN A 98 -35.16 6.97 -12.08
N ASN A 99 -33.96 6.51 -12.47
CA ASN A 99 -33.77 5.26 -13.16
C ASN A 99 -33.66 4.09 -12.17
N SER A 100 -33.63 2.87 -12.71
CA SER A 100 -33.41 1.63 -11.98
C SER A 100 -32.30 1.70 -10.94
N LEU A 101 -32.37 0.83 -9.91
CA LEU A 101 -31.34 0.66 -8.89
C LEU A 101 -29.92 0.66 -9.51
N PRO A 102 -29.00 1.51 -9.03
CA PRO A 102 -27.70 1.65 -9.66
C PRO A 102 -26.85 0.39 -9.45
N SER A 103 -26.06 0.03 -10.47
CA SER A 103 -25.14 -1.12 -10.44
C SER A 103 -23.94 -0.93 -9.50
N TYR A 104 -23.73 0.30 -9.03
CA TYR A 104 -22.71 0.69 -8.07
C TYR A 104 -23.28 1.73 -7.10
N HIS A 105 -22.56 1.98 -6.01
CA HIS A 105 -22.85 3.02 -5.03
C HIS A 105 -21.69 4.00 -4.98
N VAL A 106 -21.94 5.29 -4.82
CA VAL A 106 -20.89 6.28 -4.58
C VAL A 106 -20.85 6.66 -3.10
N HIS A 107 -19.66 6.55 -2.51
CA HIS A 107 -19.37 7.14 -1.20
C HIS A 107 -18.56 8.42 -1.37
N LEU A 108 -19.16 9.56 -1.06
CA LEU A 108 -18.55 10.87 -1.25
C LEU A 108 -18.15 11.48 0.09
N TYR A 109 -16.96 12.08 0.14
CA TYR A 109 -16.57 13.03 1.17
C TYR A 109 -16.75 14.44 0.64
N GLN A 110 -17.28 15.33 1.45
CA GLN A 110 -17.22 16.76 1.16
C GLN A 110 -15.89 17.35 1.71
N ARG A 111 -15.43 18.42 1.06
CA ARG A 111 -14.19 19.13 1.43
C ARG A 111 -14.40 20.64 1.60
N ILE A 112 -15.64 21.04 1.87
CA ILE A 112 -16.10 22.45 1.92
C ILE A 112 -16.01 22.99 3.34
N ASP A 113 -16.64 22.31 4.30
CA ASP A 113 -16.80 22.81 5.68
C ASP A 113 -16.64 21.67 6.70
N PRO A 114 -15.62 21.69 7.57
CA PRO A 114 -15.43 20.65 8.60
C PRO A 114 -16.57 20.57 9.62
N ASN A 115 -17.37 21.63 9.78
CA ASN A 115 -18.41 21.72 10.81
C ASN A 115 -19.82 21.44 10.25
N SER A 116 -19.92 21.07 8.98
CA SER A 116 -21.19 20.91 8.32
C SER A 116 -21.22 19.62 7.50
N THR A 117 -22.25 18.82 7.69
CA THR A 117 -22.58 17.75 6.75
C THR A 117 -23.60 18.21 5.70
N TYR A 118 -24.10 19.45 5.83
CA TYR A 118 -25.01 20.08 4.88
C TYR A 118 -24.30 20.31 3.53
N PRO A 119 -24.97 20.06 2.39
CA PRO A 119 -26.40 19.75 2.26
C PRO A 119 -26.77 18.26 2.29
N TYR A 120 -25.81 17.34 2.40
CA TYR A 120 -26.00 15.95 1.94
C TYR A 120 -25.56 14.86 2.92
N ASP A 121 -25.38 15.20 4.19
CA ASP A 121 -24.97 14.30 5.27
C ASP A 121 -23.64 13.57 5.02
N TRP A 122 -22.76 14.17 4.21
CA TRP A 122 -21.47 13.58 3.87
C TRP A 122 -20.39 13.92 4.89
N PRO A 123 -19.54 12.94 5.25
CA PRO A 123 -18.43 13.19 6.14
C PRO A 123 -17.45 14.18 5.50
N TYR A 124 -16.87 15.03 6.34
CA TYR A 124 -15.78 15.93 5.93
C TYR A 124 -14.47 15.15 5.80
N CYS A 125 -13.76 15.39 4.70
CA CYS A 125 -12.35 15.02 4.55
C CYS A 125 -11.52 16.29 4.34
N PRO A 126 -10.49 16.56 5.16
CA PRO A 126 -9.57 17.64 4.85
C PRO A 126 -8.85 17.33 3.54
N ASN A 127 -8.63 18.37 2.71
CA ASN A 127 -7.82 18.25 1.49
C ASN A 127 -6.32 18.25 1.84
N VAL A 128 -5.86 17.20 2.51
CA VAL A 128 -4.46 16.97 2.82
C VAL A 128 -3.98 15.83 1.92
N HIS A 129 -2.88 16.05 1.20
CA HIS A 129 -2.30 15.03 0.31
C HIS A 129 -3.27 14.56 -0.80
N GLU A 130 -4.03 15.50 -1.37
CA GLU A 130 -4.79 15.34 -2.62
C GLU A 130 -5.76 14.14 -2.60
N GLU A 131 -5.71 13.24 -3.57
CA GLU A 131 -6.55 12.03 -3.65
C GLU A 131 -6.15 10.98 -2.61
N ALA A 132 -4.83 10.79 -2.46
CA ALA A 132 -4.22 9.84 -1.55
C ALA A 132 -4.74 9.96 -0.11
N GLY A 133 -4.84 11.19 0.41
CA GLY A 133 -5.34 11.43 1.77
C GLY A 133 -6.79 10.96 1.99
N LEU A 134 -7.67 11.13 0.99
CA LEU A 134 -9.06 10.68 1.09
C LEU A 134 -9.19 9.17 0.99
N TYR A 135 -8.39 8.54 0.15
CA TYR A 135 -8.40 7.07 0.05
C TYR A 135 -7.92 6.44 1.36
N LEU A 136 -6.86 6.99 1.97
CA LEU A 136 -6.39 6.58 3.30
C LEU A 136 -7.46 6.79 4.37
N LYS A 137 -8.13 7.94 4.36
CA LYS A 137 -9.22 8.21 5.31
C LYS A 137 -10.34 7.19 5.18
N PHE A 138 -10.78 6.87 3.95
CA PHE A 138 -11.81 5.87 3.72
C PHE A 138 -11.41 4.50 4.26
N ILE A 139 -10.21 4.04 3.94
CA ILE A 139 -9.71 2.75 4.42
C ILE A 139 -9.62 2.76 5.95
N TYR A 140 -9.11 3.83 6.55
CA TYR A 140 -9.01 3.99 8.00
C TYR A 140 -10.39 3.95 8.69
N GLU A 141 -11.36 4.70 8.20
CA GLU A 141 -12.70 4.82 8.82
C GLU A 141 -13.52 3.55 8.69
N TYR A 142 -13.40 2.87 7.54
CA TYR A 142 -14.23 1.72 7.21
C TYR A 142 -13.49 0.39 7.31
N TYR A 143 -12.24 0.32 7.80
CA TYR A 143 -11.43 -0.90 7.79
C TYR A 143 -12.19 -2.17 8.26
N HIS A 144 -12.94 -2.08 9.36
CA HIS A 144 -13.69 -3.21 9.92
C HIS A 144 -15.03 -3.48 9.21
N ASP A 145 -15.54 -2.51 8.47
CA ASP A 145 -16.77 -2.57 7.69
C ASP A 145 -16.49 -2.11 6.25
N LEU A 146 -15.48 -2.67 5.57
CA LEU A 146 -15.19 -2.31 4.18
C LEU A 146 -16.23 -2.94 3.23
N PRO A 147 -16.55 -2.29 2.11
CA PRO A 147 -17.33 -2.91 1.04
C PRO A 147 -16.50 -3.99 0.32
N ASP A 148 -17.16 -5.00 -0.24
CA ASP A 148 -16.49 -6.13 -0.89
C ASP A 148 -15.63 -5.69 -2.08
N LYS A 149 -16.13 -4.73 -2.86
CA LYS A 149 -15.52 -4.19 -4.09
C LYS A 149 -15.43 -2.66 -3.97
N MET A 150 -14.24 -2.10 -4.15
CA MET A 150 -13.98 -0.66 -4.09
C MET A 150 -13.33 -0.17 -5.37
N LEU A 151 -13.72 1.01 -5.82
CA LEU A 151 -13.08 1.74 -6.90
C LEU A 151 -12.70 3.13 -6.39
N PHE A 152 -11.39 3.40 -6.28
CA PHE A 152 -10.86 4.71 -5.96
C PHE A 152 -10.55 5.45 -7.27
N ILE A 153 -11.08 6.66 -7.43
CA ILE A 153 -10.91 7.48 -8.63
C ILE A 153 -10.70 8.94 -8.27
N GLN A 154 -10.07 9.71 -9.14
CA GLN A 154 -9.88 11.15 -8.96
C GLN A 154 -11.09 11.93 -9.49
N GLY A 155 -11.12 13.26 -9.31
CA GLY A 155 -12.26 14.08 -9.74
C GLY A 155 -12.50 14.10 -11.25
N ASP A 156 -11.43 14.26 -12.05
CA ASP A 156 -11.51 14.16 -13.51
C ASP A 156 -11.21 12.73 -13.97
N VAL A 157 -12.24 11.89 -13.89
CA VAL A 157 -12.13 10.44 -14.04
C VAL A 157 -11.74 9.99 -15.45
N HIS A 158 -12.11 10.79 -16.47
CA HIS A 158 -12.00 10.40 -17.88
C HIS A 158 -10.61 10.66 -18.48
N VAL A 159 -9.79 11.48 -17.84
CA VAL A 159 -8.42 11.80 -18.31
C VAL A 159 -7.50 10.58 -18.28
N HIS A 160 -7.74 9.62 -17.40
CA HIS A 160 -6.88 8.43 -17.25
C HIS A 160 -7.56 7.12 -17.59
N SER A 161 -8.89 7.10 -17.64
CA SER A 161 -9.69 5.96 -18.06
C SER A 161 -10.98 6.45 -18.71
N PRO A 162 -11.23 6.20 -20.01
CA PRO A 162 -12.45 6.68 -20.67
C PRO A 162 -13.74 6.18 -20.01
N TYR A 163 -13.73 4.96 -19.46
CA TYR A 163 -14.92 4.27 -18.91
C TYR A 163 -14.59 3.57 -17.58
N PRO A 164 -14.22 4.32 -16.51
CA PRO A 164 -13.60 3.74 -15.32
C PRO A 164 -14.52 2.77 -14.58
N ILE A 165 -15.82 3.07 -14.52
CA ILE A 165 -16.80 2.25 -13.79
C ILE A 165 -17.12 0.99 -14.59
N GLU A 166 -17.36 1.12 -15.89
CA GLU A 166 -17.62 0.01 -16.81
C GLU A 166 -16.42 -0.93 -16.88
N THR A 167 -15.21 -0.39 -16.93
CA THR A 167 -13.96 -1.16 -16.86
C THR A 167 -13.88 -1.99 -15.59
N VAL A 168 -14.22 -1.43 -14.41
CA VAL A 168 -14.20 -2.20 -13.17
C VAL A 168 -15.24 -3.32 -13.14
N GLN A 169 -16.39 -3.10 -13.77
CA GLN A 169 -17.41 -4.15 -13.91
C GLN A 169 -16.94 -5.33 -14.78
N CYS A 170 -15.91 -5.12 -15.61
CA CYS A 170 -15.27 -6.16 -16.41
C CYS A 170 -14.16 -6.92 -15.69
N ILE A 171 -13.74 -6.50 -14.49
CA ILE A 171 -12.69 -7.20 -13.74
C ILE A 171 -13.18 -8.56 -13.28
N ARG A 172 -12.34 -9.59 -13.42
CA ARG A 172 -12.69 -10.95 -12.97
C ARG A 172 -12.85 -11.02 -11.45
N ASP A 173 -13.68 -11.94 -10.98
CA ASP A 173 -13.99 -12.05 -9.55
C ASP A 173 -12.81 -12.55 -8.69
N ASP A 174 -11.79 -13.17 -9.30
CA ASP A 174 -10.55 -13.62 -8.65
C ASP A 174 -9.49 -12.52 -8.55
N VAL A 175 -9.70 -11.37 -9.20
CA VAL A 175 -8.78 -10.25 -9.17
C VAL A 175 -9.07 -9.39 -7.94
N HIS A 176 -8.04 -9.19 -7.13
CA HIS A 176 -8.18 -8.46 -5.86
C HIS A 176 -7.65 -7.02 -5.91
N TYR A 177 -6.93 -6.67 -6.98
CA TYR A 177 -6.41 -5.34 -7.28
C TYR A 177 -6.24 -5.20 -8.80
N ALA A 178 -6.60 -4.05 -9.35
CA ALA A 178 -6.23 -3.67 -10.71
C ALA A 178 -6.04 -2.15 -10.80
N SER A 179 -4.98 -1.71 -11.47
CA SER A 179 -4.94 -0.34 -11.99
C SER A 179 -5.97 -0.23 -13.11
N ILE A 180 -6.75 0.84 -13.10
CA ILE A 180 -7.64 1.18 -14.22
C ILE A 180 -7.11 2.37 -15.04
N ASN A 181 -5.86 2.75 -14.80
CA ASN A 181 -5.12 3.71 -15.59
C ASN A 181 -4.32 2.99 -16.66
N PHE A 182 -4.80 3.07 -17.91
CA PHE A 182 -4.22 2.33 -19.03
C PHE A 182 -3.13 3.11 -19.79
N PHE A 183 -3.05 4.43 -19.62
CA PHE A 183 -2.24 5.30 -20.48
C PHE A 183 -1.00 5.90 -19.81
N TRP A 184 -0.77 5.64 -18.52
CA TRP A 184 0.15 6.46 -17.70
C TRP A 184 1.14 5.64 -16.86
N ASN A 185 1.74 4.60 -17.45
CA ASN A 185 2.91 3.94 -16.87
C ASN A 185 4.17 4.66 -17.34
N ILE A 186 4.84 5.38 -16.45
CA ILE A 186 6.07 6.10 -16.77
C ILE A 186 7.16 5.65 -15.81
N GLU A 187 8.24 5.14 -16.37
CA GLU A 187 9.47 4.90 -15.63
C GLU A 187 10.15 6.22 -15.30
N ARG A 188 10.44 6.45 -14.02
CA ARG A 188 11.15 7.66 -13.57
C ARG A 188 12.20 7.29 -12.51
N PRO A 189 13.43 7.83 -12.60
CA PRO A 189 14.38 7.71 -11.51
C PRO A 189 13.93 8.56 -10.32
N TRP A 190 14.27 8.17 -9.10
CA TRP A 190 13.96 8.96 -7.90
C TRP A 190 14.57 10.38 -7.93
N SER A 191 15.66 10.55 -8.68
CA SER A 191 16.33 11.82 -8.96
C SER A 191 15.53 12.79 -9.83
N PHE A 192 14.43 12.33 -10.44
CA PHE A 192 13.50 13.19 -11.17
C PHE A 192 12.80 14.21 -10.25
N TRP A 193 12.54 13.82 -9.00
CA TRP A 193 11.86 14.67 -8.02
C TRP A 193 12.87 15.53 -7.23
N PRO A 194 12.43 16.67 -6.67
CA PRO A 194 13.29 17.53 -5.86
C PRO A 194 14.03 16.78 -4.76
N ARG A 195 15.26 17.23 -4.53
CA ARG A 195 16.18 16.64 -3.56
C ARG A 195 16.07 17.37 -2.24
N ASP A 196 16.23 16.62 -1.16
CA ASP A 196 16.38 17.17 0.18
C ASP A 196 17.71 17.94 0.27
N PRO A 197 17.73 19.21 0.69
CA PRO A 197 18.96 20.00 0.74
C PRO A 197 20.00 19.46 1.74
N THR A 198 19.59 18.65 2.72
CA THR A 198 20.47 18.17 3.79
C THR A 198 21.35 17.00 3.37
N ASP A 199 20.83 16.06 2.58
CA ASP A 199 21.57 14.86 2.13
C ASP A 199 21.53 14.63 0.62
N ASN A 200 20.91 15.55 -0.13
CA ASN A 200 20.79 15.50 -1.59
C ASN A 200 20.02 14.28 -2.13
N ILE A 201 19.22 13.58 -1.31
CA ILE A 201 18.42 12.42 -1.75
C ILE A 201 17.05 12.87 -2.25
N GLY A 202 16.48 12.17 -3.24
CA GLY A 202 15.14 12.46 -3.75
C GLY A 202 14.06 12.41 -2.66
N LEU A 203 13.26 13.47 -2.51
CA LEU A 203 12.22 13.56 -1.47
C LEU A 203 11.18 12.44 -1.60
N MET A 204 10.80 12.12 -2.84
CA MET A 204 9.89 11.02 -3.16
C MET A 204 10.44 9.66 -2.69
N TYR A 205 11.74 9.40 -2.85
CA TYR A 205 12.37 8.18 -2.36
C TYR A 205 12.30 8.07 -0.84
N LYS A 206 12.56 9.16 -0.11
CA LYS A 206 12.46 9.17 1.36
C LYS A 206 11.03 8.87 1.84
N CYS A 207 10.05 9.50 1.22
CA CYS A 207 8.64 9.21 1.46
C CYS A 207 8.31 7.74 1.15
N ALA A 208 8.73 7.23 0.00
CA ALA A 208 8.52 5.85 -0.42
C ALA A 208 9.08 4.86 0.62
N VAL A 209 10.32 5.06 1.08
CA VAL A 209 10.94 4.24 2.14
C VAL A 209 10.09 4.27 3.41
N ARG A 210 9.64 5.46 3.85
CA ARG A 210 8.82 5.61 5.05
C ARG A 210 7.47 4.92 4.90
N LEU A 211 6.78 5.09 3.77
CA LEU A 211 5.49 4.46 3.48
C LEU A 211 5.60 2.93 3.54
N LEU A 212 6.59 2.37 2.86
CA LEU A 212 6.86 0.94 2.85
C LEU A 212 7.20 0.43 4.25
N HIS A 213 7.98 1.19 5.03
CA HIS A 213 8.28 0.83 6.41
C HIS A 213 7.04 0.75 7.31
N LEU A 214 6.04 1.63 7.11
CA LEU A 214 4.78 1.60 7.86
C LEU A 214 3.95 0.33 7.57
N PHE A 215 4.17 -0.31 6.42
CA PHE A 215 3.61 -1.62 6.08
C PHE A 215 4.52 -2.80 6.46
N GLY A 216 5.62 -2.54 7.18
CA GLY A 216 6.55 -3.58 7.62
C GLY A 216 7.55 -4.05 6.55
N PHE A 217 7.60 -3.39 5.39
CA PHE A 217 8.62 -3.68 4.38
C PHE A 217 9.97 -3.09 4.78
N ASN A 218 11.05 -3.76 4.36
CA ASN A 218 12.35 -3.11 4.27
C ASN A 218 12.36 -2.19 3.04
N GLY A 219 11.84 -0.97 3.17
CA GLY A 219 11.68 -0.05 2.05
C GLY A 219 12.98 0.20 1.26
N ARG A 220 14.15 0.23 1.91
CA ARG A 220 15.43 0.40 1.21
C ARG A 220 15.80 -0.81 0.35
N ALA A 221 15.60 -2.01 0.88
CA ALA A 221 15.83 -3.24 0.12
C ALA A 221 14.78 -3.40 -1.00
N GLN A 222 13.52 -3.00 -0.76
CA GLN A 222 12.47 -3.07 -1.76
C GLN A 222 12.74 -2.14 -2.95
N LEU A 223 13.15 -0.90 -2.67
CA LEU A 223 13.37 0.12 -3.71
C LEU A 223 14.76 0.03 -4.34
N ASN A 224 15.69 -0.74 -3.76
CA ASN A 224 17.05 -0.97 -4.27
C ASN A 224 17.55 -2.38 -3.92
N PRO A 225 16.95 -3.45 -4.48
CA PRO A 225 17.19 -4.83 -4.05
C PRO A 225 18.62 -5.29 -4.27
N GLU A 226 19.27 -4.81 -5.31
CA GLU A 226 20.62 -5.26 -5.68
C GLU A 226 21.72 -4.29 -5.26
N GLY A 227 21.37 -3.09 -4.78
CA GLY A 227 22.33 -2.05 -4.41
C GLY A 227 23.26 -1.62 -5.55
N LYS A 228 22.94 -2.00 -6.80
CA LYS A 228 23.84 -1.84 -7.97
C LYS A 228 23.91 -0.41 -8.47
N THR A 229 22.87 0.37 -8.25
CA THR A 229 22.76 1.77 -8.65
C THR A 229 22.65 2.68 -7.43
N PRO A 230 23.12 3.94 -7.54
CA PRO A 230 22.81 4.96 -6.55
C PRO A 230 21.30 4.96 -6.29
N ARG A 231 20.90 5.01 -5.02
CA ARG A 231 19.48 4.91 -4.64
C ARG A 231 18.59 5.91 -5.35
N ASP A 232 19.12 7.08 -5.69
CA ASP A 232 18.39 8.12 -6.41
C ASP A 232 18.25 7.84 -7.92
N ASP A 233 19.06 6.95 -8.50
CA ASP A 233 19.01 6.63 -9.93
C ASP A 233 18.22 5.34 -10.20
N ASN A 234 17.73 4.68 -9.15
CA ASN A 234 16.79 3.59 -9.29
C ASN A 234 15.50 4.08 -9.93
N VAL A 235 14.99 3.28 -10.86
CA VAL A 235 13.74 3.56 -11.56
C VAL A 235 12.58 2.98 -10.78
N VAL A 236 11.49 3.75 -10.69
CA VAL A 236 10.18 3.26 -10.27
C VAL A 236 9.23 3.36 -11.45
N THR A 237 8.39 2.34 -11.62
CA THR A 237 7.24 2.43 -12.51
C THR A 237 6.17 3.25 -11.82
N ALA A 238 6.11 4.53 -12.15
CA ALA A 238 5.07 5.41 -11.68
C ALA A 238 3.79 5.17 -12.50
N ILE A 239 2.74 4.66 -11.84
CA ILE A 239 1.39 4.71 -12.40
C ILE A 239 0.79 6.03 -11.95
N CYS A 240 0.85 7.04 -12.82
CA CYS A 240 0.34 8.36 -12.47
C CYS A 240 -1.18 8.41 -12.55
N CYS A 241 -1.72 9.09 -11.55
CA CYS A 241 -3.06 9.15 -11.01
C CYS A 241 -3.50 7.83 -10.34
N ALA A 242 -4.00 7.92 -9.12
CA ALA A 242 -4.36 6.76 -8.32
C ALA A 242 -5.79 6.28 -8.63
N GLN A 243 -6.05 5.84 -9.87
CA GLN A 243 -7.32 5.17 -10.19
C GLN A 243 -7.15 3.65 -10.15
N PHE A 244 -7.75 3.01 -9.16
CA PHE A 244 -7.59 1.58 -8.98
C PHE A 244 -8.82 0.93 -8.37
N TYR A 245 -9.02 -0.31 -8.79
CA TYR A 245 -9.93 -1.25 -8.17
C TYR A 245 -9.21 -2.02 -7.07
N VAL A 246 -9.90 -2.29 -5.97
CA VAL A 246 -9.41 -3.14 -4.89
C VAL A 246 -10.55 -3.82 -4.15
N THR A 247 -10.30 -5.01 -3.63
CA THR A 247 -11.27 -5.75 -2.80
C THR A 247 -11.00 -5.56 -1.31
N LYS A 248 -12.02 -5.78 -0.48
CA LYS A 248 -11.86 -5.85 0.99
C LYS A 248 -10.74 -6.82 1.40
N GLN A 249 -10.71 -7.99 0.77
CA GLN A 249 -9.68 -9.01 1.02
C GLN A 249 -8.27 -8.48 0.78
N ARG A 250 -8.06 -7.67 -0.26
CA ARG A 250 -6.75 -7.07 -0.52
C ARG A 250 -6.37 -6.04 0.53
N ILE A 251 -7.30 -5.17 0.93
CA ILE A 251 -7.03 -4.19 1.99
C ILE A 251 -6.68 -4.89 3.31
N HIS A 252 -7.39 -5.99 3.64
CA HIS A 252 -7.16 -6.83 4.81
C HIS A 252 -5.90 -7.69 4.74
N HIS A 253 -5.16 -7.66 3.63
CA HIS A 253 -3.80 -8.20 3.61
C HIS A 253 -2.88 -7.46 4.60
N TYR A 254 -3.19 -6.19 4.90
CA TYR A 254 -2.54 -5.40 5.93
C TYR A 254 -3.48 -5.15 7.10
N THR A 255 -2.92 -5.04 8.30
CA THR A 255 -3.71 -4.87 9.53
C THR A 255 -4.29 -3.46 9.65
N TYR A 256 -5.27 -3.31 10.54
CA TYR A 256 -5.82 -1.99 10.89
C TYR A 256 -4.71 -1.05 11.38
N GLU A 257 -3.78 -1.55 12.20
CA GLU A 257 -2.68 -0.76 12.78
C GLU A 257 -1.75 -0.23 11.70
N GLN A 258 -1.47 -1.01 10.65
CA GLN A 258 -0.65 -0.57 9.52
C GLN A 258 -1.36 0.55 8.75
N TRP A 259 -2.64 0.35 8.38
CA TRP A 259 -3.44 1.39 7.71
C TRP A 259 -3.64 2.65 8.56
N SER A 260 -3.86 2.49 9.85
CA SER A 260 -4.01 3.57 10.82
C SER A 260 -2.71 4.37 10.97
N SER A 261 -1.57 3.68 11.05
CA SER A 261 -0.26 4.34 11.11
C SER A 261 0.03 5.13 9.84
N LEU A 262 -0.36 4.59 8.69
CA LEU A 262 -0.24 5.25 7.40
C LEU A 262 -1.11 6.50 7.29
N TYR A 263 -2.39 6.39 7.65
CA TYR A 263 -3.30 7.54 7.68
C TYR A 263 -2.82 8.63 8.64
N ARG A 264 -2.35 8.26 9.84
CA ARG A 264 -1.77 9.23 10.78
C ARG A 264 -0.52 9.90 10.21
N ALA A 265 0.36 9.13 9.57
CA ALA A 265 1.53 9.68 8.91
C ALA A 265 1.15 10.61 7.74
N SER A 266 0.04 10.34 7.04
CA SER A 266 -0.47 11.21 5.99
C SER A 266 -1.10 12.51 6.52
N LEU A 267 -1.29 12.66 7.82
CA LEU A 267 -1.70 13.94 8.41
C LEU A 267 -0.49 14.76 8.88
N GLN A 268 0.70 14.15 8.87
CA GLN A 268 1.92 14.84 9.20
C GLN A 268 2.50 15.53 7.96
N PRO A 269 3.16 16.69 8.11
CA PRO A 269 3.70 17.42 6.97
C PRO A 269 4.93 16.73 6.34
N TYR A 270 5.52 15.71 6.96
CA TYR A 270 6.91 15.34 6.68
C TYR A 270 7.05 13.88 6.31
N CYS A 271 7.90 13.63 5.31
CA CYS A 271 8.45 12.31 5.03
C CYS A 271 9.88 12.11 5.57
N THR A 272 10.57 13.21 5.89
CA THR A 272 12.01 13.21 6.21
C THR A 272 12.24 13.48 7.70
N THR A 273 13.47 13.21 8.14
CA THR A 273 13.89 13.22 9.55
C THR A 273 14.09 14.62 10.12
N GLU A 274 14.11 15.66 9.30
CA GLU A 274 14.15 17.05 9.77
C GLU A 274 12.72 17.58 9.85
N LEU A 275 12.22 17.57 11.08
CA LEU A 275 10.81 17.71 11.48
C LEU A 275 10.12 19.03 11.12
N ASP A 276 10.74 19.93 10.34
CA ASP A 276 10.27 21.33 10.29
C ASP A 276 9.93 21.89 8.91
N ARG A 277 10.26 21.26 7.77
CA ARG A 277 9.90 21.83 6.45
C ARG A 277 9.54 20.79 5.40
N GLU A 278 8.24 20.63 5.14
CA GLU A 278 7.80 20.13 3.84
C GLU A 278 8.23 21.17 2.79
N THR A 279 9.16 20.82 1.91
CA THR A 279 9.41 21.62 0.72
C THR A 279 8.44 21.14 -0.34
N PRO A 280 7.31 21.84 -0.59
CA PRO A 280 6.37 21.42 -1.60
C PRO A 280 7.08 21.34 -2.95
N GLY A 281 6.71 20.36 -3.75
CA GLY A 281 7.14 20.29 -5.14
C GLY A 281 6.64 21.46 -5.98
N LYS A 282 7.05 21.46 -7.25
CA LYS A 282 6.45 22.35 -8.24
C LYS A 282 4.92 22.19 -8.16
N LYS A 283 4.19 23.31 -8.16
CA LYS A 283 2.72 23.39 -8.01
C LYS A 283 2.16 23.09 -6.61
N GLY A 284 2.97 23.01 -5.57
CA GLY A 284 2.46 22.77 -4.21
C GLY A 284 2.29 21.28 -3.87
N ILE A 285 2.77 20.38 -4.74
CA ILE A 285 2.64 18.92 -4.55
C ILE A 285 3.31 18.52 -3.24
N LYS A 286 2.55 17.81 -2.43
CA LYS A 286 3.00 17.26 -1.16
C LYS A 286 3.48 15.83 -1.33
N TRP A 287 4.73 15.57 -0.94
CA TRP A 287 5.44 14.36 -1.36
C TRP A 287 4.90 13.07 -0.75
N PHE A 288 4.29 13.14 0.44
CA PHE A 288 3.68 11.96 1.05
C PHE A 288 2.53 11.43 0.19
N GLY A 289 1.62 12.32 -0.21
CA GLY A 289 0.49 12.00 -1.09
C GLY A 289 0.95 11.47 -2.43
N GLY A 290 1.85 12.21 -3.10
CA GLY A 290 2.40 11.78 -4.38
C GLY A 290 3.13 10.43 -4.30
N SER A 291 3.91 10.20 -3.24
CA SER A 291 4.60 8.91 -3.07
C SER A 291 3.64 7.75 -2.90
N PHE A 292 2.56 7.96 -2.15
CA PHE A 292 1.55 6.95 -2.00
C PHE A 292 0.79 6.71 -3.32
N GLU A 293 0.44 7.78 -4.04
CA GLU A 293 -0.11 7.74 -5.40
C GLU A 293 0.72 6.87 -6.36
N HIS A 294 2.05 6.95 -6.26
CA HIS A 294 2.93 6.21 -7.15
C HIS A 294 3.20 4.77 -6.68
N LEU A 295 2.86 4.41 -5.43
CA LEU A 295 3.21 3.12 -4.82
C LEU A 295 2.03 2.18 -4.57
N TRP A 296 0.80 2.54 -4.93
CA TRP A 296 -0.36 1.65 -4.78
C TRP A 296 -0.15 0.28 -5.46
N HIS A 297 0.55 0.24 -6.59
CA HIS A 297 0.83 -1.01 -7.28
C HIS A 297 1.80 -1.92 -6.51
N VAL A 298 2.71 -1.35 -5.71
CA VAL A 298 3.59 -2.09 -4.81
C VAL A 298 2.80 -2.56 -3.57
N ILE A 299 2.00 -1.67 -2.98
CA ILE A 299 1.28 -1.93 -1.73
C ILE A 299 0.07 -2.86 -1.99
N LEU A 300 -0.80 -2.52 -2.93
CA LEU A 300 -2.03 -3.27 -3.20
C LEU A 300 -1.86 -4.30 -4.32
N GLY A 301 -1.05 -4.01 -5.33
CA GLY A 301 -0.77 -4.97 -6.41
C GLY A 301 0.25 -6.03 -6.03
N LEU A 302 1.04 -5.80 -4.97
CA LEU A 302 2.19 -6.61 -4.60
C LEU A 302 3.20 -6.78 -5.75
N TYR A 303 3.26 -5.78 -6.64
CA TYR A 303 4.20 -5.77 -7.75
C TYR A 303 5.58 -5.27 -7.33
N ALA A 304 6.59 -5.61 -8.12
CA ALA A 304 7.90 -5.00 -8.02
C ALA A 304 7.80 -3.49 -8.26
N THR A 305 8.75 -2.74 -7.68
CA THR A 305 8.83 -1.28 -7.85
C THR A 305 9.17 -0.89 -9.29
N ASP A 306 9.95 -1.73 -9.96
CA ASP A 306 10.27 -1.72 -11.38
C ASP A 306 9.44 -2.81 -12.09
N MET A 307 8.21 -2.47 -12.46
CA MET A 307 7.37 -3.42 -13.17
C MET A 307 7.92 -3.67 -14.59
N PRO A 308 8.03 -4.92 -15.04
CA PRO A 308 8.43 -5.21 -16.41
C PRO A 308 7.43 -4.61 -17.40
N ALA A 309 7.91 -4.31 -18.60
CA ALA A 309 7.04 -3.87 -19.69
C ALA A 309 5.88 -4.86 -19.89
N GLN A 310 4.72 -4.32 -20.25
CA GLN A 310 3.54 -5.13 -20.55
C GLN A 310 3.80 -5.91 -21.85
N ILE A 311 3.72 -7.24 -21.77
CA ILE A 311 3.92 -8.13 -22.91
C ILE A 311 2.57 -8.76 -23.23
N PRO A 312 1.97 -8.51 -24.41
CA PRO A 312 0.66 -9.04 -24.77
C PRO A 312 0.57 -10.57 -24.60
N GLY A 313 -0.55 -11.04 -24.05
CA GLY A 313 -0.83 -12.47 -23.84
C GLY A 313 -0.05 -13.11 -22.69
N THR A 314 0.64 -12.33 -21.85
CA THR A 314 1.35 -12.83 -20.66
C THR A 314 0.66 -12.39 -19.37
N ASN A 315 1.22 -12.77 -18.21
CA ASN A 315 0.76 -12.27 -16.91
C ASN A 315 1.15 -10.80 -16.64
N THR A 316 1.96 -10.17 -17.50
CA THR A 316 2.21 -8.71 -17.43
C THR A 316 1.26 -7.91 -18.32
N ASP A 317 0.46 -8.59 -19.14
CA ASP A 317 -0.60 -7.98 -19.93
C ASP A 317 -1.81 -7.66 -19.03
N PRO A 318 -2.20 -6.39 -18.82
CA PRO A 318 -3.37 -6.08 -17.99
C PRO A 318 -4.65 -6.78 -18.44
N CYS A 319 -4.74 -7.25 -19.69
CA CYS A 319 -5.88 -8.02 -20.21
C CYS A 319 -6.24 -9.25 -19.40
N HIS A 320 -5.26 -9.91 -18.78
CA HIS A 320 -5.53 -11.10 -17.99
C HIS A 320 -6.40 -10.81 -16.74
N LEU A 321 -6.55 -9.55 -16.35
CA LEU A 321 -7.36 -9.15 -15.19
C LEU A 321 -8.85 -8.97 -15.51
N PHE A 322 -9.22 -8.97 -16.80
CA PHE A 322 -10.57 -8.64 -17.26
C PHE A 322 -11.25 -9.83 -17.95
N TYR A 323 -12.58 -9.85 -17.94
CA TYR A 323 -13.35 -10.77 -18.77
C TYR A 323 -13.20 -10.38 -20.26
N PRO A 324 -12.73 -11.28 -21.15
CA PRO A 324 -12.41 -10.93 -22.53
C PRO A 324 -13.59 -10.39 -23.35
N SER A 325 -14.81 -10.88 -23.08
CA SER A 325 -16.02 -10.50 -23.81
C SER A 325 -16.69 -9.22 -23.28
N CYS A 326 -16.07 -8.53 -22.31
CA CYS A 326 -16.69 -7.39 -21.66
C CYS A 326 -16.34 -6.09 -22.40
N LYS A 327 -17.35 -5.33 -22.82
CA LYS A 327 -17.19 -4.10 -23.62
C LYS A 327 -16.38 -3.00 -22.93
N GLY A 328 -16.35 -2.97 -21.60
CA GLY A 328 -15.53 -2.02 -20.83
C GLY A 328 -14.09 -2.48 -20.60
N SER A 329 -13.73 -3.68 -21.06
CA SER A 329 -12.39 -4.23 -20.93
C SER A 329 -11.42 -3.42 -21.80
N PRO A 330 -10.21 -3.08 -21.31
CA PRO A 330 -9.17 -2.49 -22.15
C PRO A 330 -8.74 -3.41 -23.32
N CYS A 331 -9.25 -4.65 -23.33
CA CYS A 331 -8.82 -5.73 -24.20
C CYS A 331 -9.94 -6.32 -25.03
N SER A 332 -11.15 -5.75 -24.95
CA SER A 332 -12.11 -6.01 -26.01
C SER A 332 -11.60 -5.33 -27.28
N ASP A 333 -11.51 -6.08 -28.36
CA ASP A 333 -11.35 -5.51 -29.70
C ASP A 333 -12.48 -4.48 -29.88
N ASN A 334 -12.15 -3.19 -29.82
CA ASN A 334 -13.13 -2.12 -30.01
C ASN A 334 -13.66 -2.10 -31.45
#